data_AF-A0A231GXD1-F1
#
_entry.id   AF-A0A231GXD1-F1
#
_cell.length_a   1.000
_cell.length_b   1.000
_cell.length_c   1.000
_cell.angle_alpha   90.00
_cell.angle_beta   90.00
_cell.angle_gamma   90.00
#
_symmetry.space_group_name_H-M   'P 1'
#
loop_
_entity.id
_entity.type
_entity.pdbx_description
1 polymer ?
#
loop_
_entity_poly.entity_id
_entity_poly.type
_entity_poly.pdbx_seq_one_letter_code
_entity_poly.pdbx_strand_id
1 'polypeptide(L)'
;MSGSGPQEAAERDHTGRDAQDVEPTADALIAAMRTASGPRLTELGSQLAERLEREQALRDNEIDELRRAAQRLDRAVADLTDASSGAVLLRRACAALADICSAERVLASSIEADRAVPVATYESGDAAAIPADYPLLPGSAESRVVTGGGAPLTGRPVAALRHLFPQDCTIMVVTVADTPALIVHVAQIFDAAQHDSATLVLEVLGGCLRRLGLAARRARQLELLRSSGVAREGHTDVPAAETAQEPTPPAPPWMEPLTERESEVLRLILTGSSNTAIATELVITVDTVKSHVKRILRKLGATNRSELIARHSAGALTNRSIAPPSR
;
A
#
# COMPACT_ATOMS: atom_id res chain seq x y z
N MET A 1 -15.48 -45.55 68.21
CA MET A 1 -14.86 -44.39 68.87
C MET A 1 -14.59 -43.38 67.76
N SER A 2 -15.53 -42.44 67.59
CA SER A 2 -15.40 -41.05 68.06
C SER A 2 -14.49 -40.27 67.11
N GLY A 3 -14.91 -39.22 66.42
CA GLY A 3 -16.14 -38.43 66.43
C GLY A 3 -15.87 -37.11 65.69
N SER A 4 -16.94 -36.39 65.37
CA SER A 4 -16.98 -34.95 65.02
C SER A 4 -16.33 -34.57 63.69
N GLY A 5 -16.95 -33.92 62.71
CA GLY A 5 -18.08 -32.98 62.65
C GLY A 5 -17.80 -32.09 61.42
N PRO A 6 -18.82 -31.53 60.75
CA PRO A 6 -18.74 -31.08 59.36
C PRO A 6 -18.05 -29.72 59.22
N GLN A 7 -17.28 -29.53 58.15
CA GLN A 7 -16.73 -28.23 57.78
C GLN A 7 -17.51 -27.69 56.58
N GLU A 8 -18.66 -27.07 56.88
CA GLU A 8 -19.26 -26.03 56.07
C GLU A 8 -18.22 -24.93 55.85
N ALA A 9 -17.77 -24.77 54.61
CA ALA A 9 -17.03 -23.61 54.16
C ALA A 9 -17.58 -23.19 52.79
N ALA A 10 -18.75 -22.55 52.86
CA ALA A 10 -19.18 -21.46 51.99
C ALA A 10 -18.81 -21.59 50.49
N GLU A 11 -19.54 -22.45 49.77
CA GLU A 11 -19.95 -22.12 48.41
C GLU A 11 -20.83 -20.87 48.49
N ARG A 12 -20.19 -19.70 48.44
CA ARG A 12 -20.88 -18.46 48.11
C ARG A 12 -21.30 -18.56 46.66
N ASP A 13 -22.51 -19.08 46.51
CA ASP A 13 -23.48 -18.75 45.49
C ASP A 13 -23.14 -17.43 44.77
N HIS A 14 -22.53 -17.55 43.59
CA HIS A 14 -22.31 -16.44 42.65
C HIS A 14 -23.32 -16.50 41.50
N THR A 15 -24.45 -17.19 41.67
CA THR A 15 -25.51 -17.29 40.64
C THR A 15 -26.48 -16.11 40.62
N GLY A 16 -26.13 -15.00 41.28
CA GLY A 16 -27.02 -13.85 41.51
C GLY A 16 -26.75 -12.60 40.68
N ARG A 17 -26.02 -12.66 39.56
CA ARG A 17 -25.83 -11.49 38.68
C ARG A 17 -26.05 -11.87 37.22
N ASP A 18 -26.98 -11.13 36.61
CA ASP A 18 -27.29 -11.11 35.18
C ASP A 18 -28.25 -12.20 34.67
N ALA A 19 -29.36 -12.42 35.38
CA ALA A 19 -30.63 -12.66 34.68
C ALA A 19 -31.01 -11.34 33.99
N GLN A 20 -30.41 -11.14 32.82
CA GLN A 20 -30.50 -9.99 31.95
C GLN A 20 -31.94 -9.46 31.87
N ASP A 21 -32.09 -8.16 32.12
CA ASP A 21 -33.15 -7.32 31.56
C ASP A 21 -33.07 -7.42 30.02
N VAL A 22 -33.56 -8.53 29.46
CA VAL A 22 -33.75 -8.64 28.02
C VAL A 22 -34.93 -7.75 27.69
N GLU A 23 -34.60 -6.52 27.28
CA GLU A 23 -35.56 -5.51 26.87
C GLU A 23 -36.57 -6.16 25.88
N PRO A 24 -37.88 -6.06 26.14
CA PRO A 24 -38.88 -6.76 25.35
C PRO A 24 -38.82 -6.27 23.89
N THR A 25 -38.89 -7.22 22.95
CA THR A 25 -38.89 -6.91 21.51
C THR A 25 -40.13 -6.10 21.13
N ALA A 26 -40.03 -5.32 20.04
CA ALA A 26 -41.17 -4.57 19.52
C ALA A 26 -42.40 -5.47 19.29
N ASP A 27 -42.19 -6.68 18.76
CA ASP A 27 -43.25 -7.67 18.56
C ASP A 27 -43.88 -8.15 19.87
N ALA A 28 -43.08 -8.35 20.93
CA ALA A 28 -43.58 -8.74 22.25
C ALA A 28 -44.40 -7.61 22.90
N LEU A 29 -43.96 -6.36 22.76
CA LEU A 29 -44.71 -5.18 23.23
C LEU A 29 -46.04 -5.04 22.47
N ILE A 30 -46.01 -5.14 21.13
CA ILE A 30 -47.22 -5.11 20.30
C ILE A 30 -48.19 -6.24 20.69
N ALA A 31 -47.68 -7.46 20.92
CA ALA A 31 -48.50 -8.59 21.35
C ALA A 31 -49.14 -8.34 22.74
N ALA A 32 -48.38 -7.81 23.70
CA ALA A 32 -48.88 -7.47 25.03
C ALA A 32 -49.97 -6.39 24.97
N MET A 33 -49.78 -5.37 24.13
CA MET A 33 -50.77 -4.28 23.92
C MET A 33 -52.13 -4.79 23.44
N ARG A 34 -52.18 -5.82 22.60
CA ARG A 34 -53.44 -6.39 22.09
C ARG A 34 -54.38 -6.91 23.19
N THR A 35 -53.83 -7.24 24.36
CA THR A 35 -54.58 -7.76 25.50
C THR A 35 -54.66 -6.79 26.68
N ALA A 36 -53.94 -5.67 26.61
CA ALA A 36 -53.89 -4.66 27.66
C ALA A 36 -55.03 -3.66 27.55
N SER A 37 -55.32 -2.94 28.65
CA SER A 37 -56.33 -1.87 28.68
C SER A 37 -55.97 -0.84 29.74
N GLY A 38 -56.49 0.38 29.58
CA GLY A 38 -56.29 1.46 30.55
C GLY A 38 -54.81 1.86 30.71
N PRO A 39 -54.34 2.12 31.94
CA PRO A 39 -52.98 2.62 32.20
C PRO A 39 -51.86 1.74 31.63
N ARG A 40 -52.05 0.41 31.67
CA ARG A 40 -51.06 -0.55 31.16
C ARG A 40 -50.89 -0.49 29.64
N LEU A 41 -51.95 -0.17 28.91
CA LEU A 41 -51.87 0.02 27.46
C LEU A 41 -51.06 1.28 27.11
N THR A 42 -51.24 2.36 27.87
CA THR A 42 -50.48 3.60 27.70
C THR A 42 -49.00 3.39 28.02
N GLU A 43 -48.69 2.66 29.10
CA GLU A 43 -47.31 2.32 29.48
C GLU A 43 -46.61 1.49 28.40
N LEU A 44 -47.25 0.42 27.91
CA LEU A 44 -46.70 -0.41 26.82
C LEU A 44 -46.54 0.39 25.52
N GLY A 45 -47.47 1.31 25.22
CA GLY A 45 -47.36 2.21 24.07
C GLY A 45 -46.16 3.15 24.17
N SER A 46 -45.90 3.71 25.36
CA SER A 46 -44.71 4.54 25.63
C SER A 46 -43.42 3.73 25.47
N GLN A 47 -43.37 2.51 26.01
CA GLN A 47 -42.20 1.63 25.87
C GLN A 47 -41.92 1.28 24.41
N LEU A 48 -42.96 1.00 23.61
CA LEU A 48 -42.81 0.73 22.18
C LEU A 48 -42.31 1.98 21.43
N ALA A 49 -42.87 3.15 21.73
CA ALA A 49 -42.46 4.41 21.09
C ALA A 49 -40.99 4.73 21.37
N GLU A 50 -40.57 4.69 22.65
CA GLU A 50 -39.17 4.92 23.04
C GLU A 50 -38.21 3.94 22.36
N ARG A 51 -38.60 2.66 22.25
CA ARG A 51 -37.79 1.65 21.58
C ARG A 51 -37.64 1.95 20.09
N LEU A 52 -38.73 2.26 19.40
CA LEU A 52 -38.70 2.59 17.97
C LEU A 52 -37.87 3.85 17.71
N GLU A 53 -37.96 4.86 18.57
CA GLU A 53 -37.12 6.06 18.50
C GLU A 53 -35.63 5.72 18.70
N ARG A 54 -35.27 4.85 19.66
CA ARG A 54 -33.88 4.36 19.82
C ARG A 54 -33.39 3.60 18.59
N GLU A 55 -34.18 2.66 18.06
CA GLU A 55 -33.82 1.89 16.88
C GLU A 55 -33.65 2.80 15.64
N GLN A 56 -34.51 3.81 15.49
CA GLN A 56 -34.39 4.80 14.42
C GLN A 56 -33.13 5.66 14.59
N ALA A 57 -32.85 6.14 15.79
CA ALA A 57 -31.63 6.91 16.07
C ALA A 57 -30.35 6.10 15.79
N LEU A 58 -30.35 4.80 16.11
CA LEU A 58 -29.24 3.90 15.78
C LEU A 58 -29.04 3.75 14.28
N ARG A 59 -30.12 3.55 13.51
CA ARG A 59 -30.06 3.47 12.04
C ARG A 59 -29.58 4.78 11.41
N ASP A 60 -30.08 5.91 11.91
CA ASP A 60 -29.67 7.23 11.42
C ASP A 60 -28.17 7.47 11.68
N ASN A 61 -27.67 7.07 12.86
CA ASN A 61 -26.25 7.11 13.18
C ASN A 61 -25.42 6.23 12.24
N GLU A 62 -25.86 4.99 11.96
CA GLU A 62 -25.16 4.07 11.04
C GLU A 62 -25.11 4.63 9.60
N ILE A 63 -26.22 5.20 9.13
CA ILE A 63 -26.28 5.88 7.82
C ILE A 63 -25.30 7.06 7.77
N ASP A 64 -25.22 7.85 8.83
CA ASP A 64 -24.30 8.97 8.92
C ASP A 64 -22.83 8.52 8.97
N GLU A 65 -22.51 7.43 9.67
CA GLU A 65 -21.18 6.84 9.69
C GLU A 65 -20.75 6.33 8.31
N LEU A 66 -21.63 5.61 7.62
CA LEU A 66 -21.40 5.15 6.24
C LEU A 66 -21.19 6.33 5.29
N ARG A 67 -22.00 7.39 5.41
CA ARG A 67 -21.85 8.61 4.61
C ARG A 67 -20.51 9.29 4.86
N ARG A 68 -20.08 9.41 6.13
CA ARG A 68 -18.76 9.99 6.48
C ARG A 68 -17.62 9.14 5.94
N ALA A 69 -17.73 7.81 6.01
CA ALA A 69 -16.73 6.90 5.45
C ALA A 69 -16.61 7.06 3.93
N ALA A 70 -17.73 7.10 3.20
CA ALA A 70 -17.75 7.35 1.76
C ALA A 70 -17.11 8.71 1.40
N GLN A 71 -17.43 9.77 2.14
CA GLN A 71 -16.83 11.09 1.92
C GLN A 71 -15.31 11.11 2.17
N ARG A 72 -14.81 10.38 3.17
CA ARG A 72 -13.36 10.23 3.38
C ARG A 72 -12.69 9.52 2.20
N LEU A 73 -13.32 8.45 1.71
CA LEU A 73 -12.83 7.68 0.57
C LEU A 73 -12.83 8.52 -0.72
N ASP A 74 -13.90 9.25 -1.02
CA ASP A 74 -13.98 10.15 -2.19
C ASP A 74 -12.88 11.22 -2.15
N ARG A 75 -12.68 11.84 -0.97
CA ARG A 75 -11.62 12.83 -0.78
C ARG A 75 -10.23 12.21 -1.00
N ALA A 76 -9.98 11.04 -0.40
CA ALA A 76 -8.74 10.31 -0.58
C ALA A 76 -8.46 10.01 -2.05
N VAL A 77 -9.45 9.48 -2.78
CA VAL A 77 -9.32 9.17 -4.21
C VAL A 77 -9.01 10.44 -5.01
N ALA A 78 -9.75 11.53 -4.79
CA ALA A 78 -9.49 12.80 -5.45
C ALA A 78 -8.05 13.29 -5.21
N ASP A 79 -7.62 13.31 -3.94
CA ASP A 79 -6.29 13.77 -3.53
C ASP A 79 -5.15 12.94 -4.16
N LEU A 80 -5.34 11.62 -4.28
CA LEU A 80 -4.39 10.75 -4.97
C LEU A 80 -4.38 11.01 -6.47
N THR A 81 -5.55 11.15 -7.08
CA THR A 81 -5.64 11.39 -8.53
C THR A 81 -5.08 12.74 -8.96
N ASP A 82 -5.08 13.74 -8.08
CA ASP A 82 -4.52 15.07 -8.34
C ASP A 82 -3.04 15.21 -7.97
N ALA A 83 -2.40 14.14 -7.49
CA ALA A 83 -0.99 14.20 -7.13
C ALA A 83 -0.08 14.43 -8.35
N SER A 84 0.77 15.45 -8.27
CA SER A 84 1.67 15.88 -9.35
C SER A 84 2.95 15.06 -9.48
N SER A 85 3.32 14.29 -8.45
CA SER A 85 4.53 13.47 -8.43
C SER A 85 4.36 12.24 -7.54
N GLY A 86 5.21 11.22 -7.74
CA GLY A 86 5.18 10.01 -6.92
C GLY A 86 5.40 10.28 -5.43
N ALA A 87 6.31 11.21 -5.07
CA ALA A 87 6.56 11.56 -3.68
C ALA A 87 5.34 12.24 -3.02
N VAL A 88 4.67 13.15 -3.73
CA VAL A 88 3.42 13.78 -3.24
C VAL A 88 2.32 12.74 -3.11
N LEU A 89 2.18 11.85 -4.09
CA LEU A 89 1.20 10.77 -4.09
C LEU A 89 1.37 9.85 -2.87
N LEU A 90 2.59 9.40 -2.58
CA LEU A 90 2.88 8.50 -1.46
C LEU A 90 2.61 9.15 -0.11
N ARG A 91 2.95 10.43 0.06
CA ARG A 91 2.62 11.17 1.29
C ARG A 91 1.11 11.31 1.49
N ARG A 92 0.38 11.69 0.43
CA ARG A 92 -1.09 11.79 0.46
C ARG A 92 -1.74 10.44 0.75
N ALA A 93 -1.21 9.35 0.20
CA ALA A 93 -1.69 8.01 0.49
C ALA A 93 -1.49 7.62 1.95
N CYS A 94 -0.32 7.89 2.53
CA CYS A 94 -0.09 7.62 3.96
C CYS A 94 -1.06 8.40 4.83
N ALA A 95 -1.30 9.69 4.52
CA ALA A 95 -2.26 10.51 5.26
C ALA A 95 -3.71 10.02 5.10
N ALA A 96 -4.12 9.65 3.88
CA ALA A 96 -5.45 9.12 3.61
C ALA A 96 -5.72 7.80 4.34
N LEU A 97 -4.75 6.89 4.35
CA LEU A 97 -4.86 5.63 5.09
C LEU A 97 -4.91 5.86 6.59
N ALA A 98 -4.13 6.82 7.10
CA ALA A 98 -4.20 7.19 8.51
C ALA A 98 -5.58 7.73 8.90
N ASP A 99 -6.19 8.59 8.08
CA ASP A 99 -7.54 9.12 8.31
C ASP A 99 -8.61 8.02 8.24
N ILE A 100 -8.60 7.19 7.17
CA ILE A 100 -9.59 6.13 6.96
C ILE A 100 -9.54 5.09 8.08
N CYS A 101 -8.33 4.68 8.48
CA CYS A 101 -8.14 3.63 9.48
C CYS A 101 -7.98 4.17 10.91
N SER A 102 -8.05 5.50 11.10
CA SER A 102 -7.77 6.15 12.39
C SER A 102 -6.43 5.68 13.00
N ALA A 103 -5.39 5.61 12.15
CA ALA A 103 -4.08 5.11 12.54
C ALA A 103 -3.13 6.27 12.88
N GLU A 104 -2.42 6.14 14.00
CA GLU A 104 -1.45 7.16 14.44
C GLU A 104 -0.19 7.19 13.57
N ARG A 105 0.11 6.08 12.89
CA ARG A 105 1.30 5.93 12.06
C ARG A 105 1.04 5.04 10.84
N VAL A 106 1.54 5.48 9.69
CA VAL A 106 1.55 4.71 8.43
C VAL A 106 2.93 4.81 7.80
N LEU A 107 3.51 3.69 7.40
CA LEU A 107 4.81 3.64 6.72
C LEU A 107 4.65 2.97 5.36
N ALA A 108 5.01 3.66 4.29
CA ALA A 108 5.10 3.09 2.95
C ALA A 108 6.57 2.86 2.60
N SER A 109 6.90 1.63 2.21
CA SER A 109 8.24 1.21 1.82
C SER A 109 8.25 0.62 0.42
N SER A 110 9.17 1.03 -0.45
CA SER A 110 9.34 0.40 -1.75
C SER A 110 10.07 -0.93 -1.65
N ILE A 111 9.69 -1.89 -2.48
CA ILE A 111 10.29 -3.22 -2.53
C ILE A 111 11.49 -3.20 -3.48
N GLU A 112 12.66 -3.59 -2.98
CA GLU A 112 13.90 -3.70 -3.73
C GLU A 112 14.49 -5.11 -3.54
N ALA A 113 14.13 -6.05 -4.40
CA ALA A 113 14.59 -7.43 -4.34
C ALA A 113 14.36 -8.11 -2.97
N ASP A 114 15.37 -8.13 -2.10
CA ASP A 114 15.37 -8.77 -0.78
C ASP A 114 15.23 -7.79 0.40
N ARG A 115 15.00 -6.51 0.12
CA ARG A 115 14.85 -5.44 1.11
C ARG A 115 13.70 -4.51 0.77
N ALA A 116 13.32 -3.71 1.75
CA ALA A 116 12.36 -2.64 1.57
C ALA A 116 12.95 -1.32 2.09
N VAL A 117 12.65 -0.25 1.37
CA VAL A 117 13.21 1.09 1.60
C VAL A 117 12.04 2.03 1.92
N PRO A 118 11.97 2.62 3.12
CA PRO A 118 10.96 3.62 3.44
C PRO A 118 10.96 4.80 2.47
N VAL A 119 9.82 5.09 1.86
CA VAL A 119 9.64 6.16 0.86
C VAL A 119 8.65 7.23 1.28
N ALA A 120 7.74 6.93 2.20
CA ALA A 120 6.84 7.91 2.80
C ALA A 120 6.36 7.42 4.18
N THR A 121 6.04 8.38 5.04
CA THR A 121 5.46 8.12 6.36
C THR A 121 4.35 9.12 6.66
N TYR A 122 3.40 8.73 7.49
CA TYR A 122 2.51 9.60 8.23
C TYR A 122 2.65 9.30 9.72
N GLU A 123 2.63 10.33 10.55
CA GLU A 123 2.77 10.21 12.00
C GLU A 123 2.02 11.36 12.68
N SER A 124 1.18 11.04 13.67
CA SER A 124 0.34 12.02 14.38
C SER A 124 1.05 12.72 15.57
N GLY A 125 2.31 12.37 15.84
CA GLY A 125 3.06 12.85 17.02
C GLY A 125 4.55 13.06 16.76
N ASP A 126 5.38 12.74 17.76
CA ASP A 126 6.83 12.94 17.69
C ASP A 126 7.46 12.10 16.59
N ALA A 127 8.32 12.74 15.79
CA ALA A 127 9.03 12.12 14.69
C ALA A 127 9.92 10.97 15.18
N ALA A 128 9.54 9.73 14.88
CA ALA A 128 10.35 8.58 15.21
C ALA A 128 11.45 8.35 14.14
N ALA A 129 12.61 7.85 14.57
CA ALA A 129 13.72 7.57 13.66
C ALA A 129 13.36 6.40 12.72
N ILE A 130 13.24 6.69 11.43
CA ILE A 130 12.93 5.70 10.39
C ILE A 130 14.25 5.09 9.88
N PRO A 131 14.37 3.76 9.79
CA PRO A 131 15.55 3.12 9.23
C PRO A 131 15.70 3.46 7.74
N ALA A 132 16.94 3.50 7.22
CA ALA A 132 17.19 3.75 5.80
C ALA A 132 16.63 2.63 4.90
N ASP A 133 16.73 1.38 5.35
CA ASP A 133 16.16 0.19 4.72
C ASP A 133 15.98 -0.93 5.77
N TYR A 134 15.26 -1.99 5.41
CA TYR A 134 15.14 -3.20 6.22
C TYR A 134 15.01 -4.47 5.34
N PRO A 135 15.51 -5.62 5.81
CA PRO A 135 15.48 -6.86 5.04
C PRO A 135 14.10 -7.52 5.02
N LEU A 136 13.71 -8.11 3.89
CA LEU A 136 12.52 -8.95 3.74
C LEU A 136 12.88 -10.41 4.06
N LEU A 137 12.90 -10.70 5.37
CA LEU A 137 13.28 -12.02 5.87
C LEU A 137 12.26 -13.10 5.44
N PRO A 138 12.70 -14.28 4.95
CA PRO A 138 11.78 -15.38 4.64
C PRO A 138 10.90 -15.74 5.84
N GLY A 139 9.58 -15.80 5.60
CA GLY A 139 8.59 -16.10 6.65
C GLY A 139 8.20 -14.90 7.53
N SER A 140 8.79 -13.71 7.34
CA SER A 140 8.28 -12.50 7.97
C SER A 140 6.89 -12.15 7.46
N ALA A 141 6.16 -11.32 8.22
CA ALA A 141 4.84 -10.84 7.82
C ALA A 141 4.88 -10.13 6.46
N GLU A 142 5.90 -9.30 6.24
CA GLU A 142 6.18 -8.57 5.00
C GLU A 142 6.43 -9.52 3.83
N SER A 143 7.31 -10.52 4.02
CA SER A 143 7.60 -11.52 2.98
C SER A 143 6.35 -12.31 2.60
N ARG A 144 5.51 -12.65 3.58
CA ARG A 144 4.24 -13.36 3.37
C ARG A 144 3.21 -12.52 2.61
N VAL A 145 3.07 -11.23 2.91
CA VAL A 145 2.14 -10.35 2.18
C VAL A 145 2.59 -10.14 0.73
N VAL A 146 3.90 -9.96 0.51
CA VAL A 146 4.47 -9.79 -0.84
C VAL A 146 4.29 -11.03 -1.70
N THR A 147 4.47 -12.23 -1.13
CA THR A 147 4.34 -13.51 -1.86
C THR A 147 2.93 -14.05 -1.90
N GLY A 148 2.07 -13.66 -0.95
CA GLY A 148 0.70 -14.14 -0.75
C GLY A 148 -0.35 -13.47 -1.63
N GLY A 149 0.05 -12.68 -2.64
CA GLY A 149 -0.87 -12.17 -3.65
C GLY A 149 -1.76 -11.00 -3.20
N GLY A 150 -1.32 -10.17 -2.26
CA GLY A 150 -2.01 -8.91 -1.97
C GLY A 150 -2.84 -8.88 -0.69
N ALA A 151 -3.15 -10.03 -0.11
CA ALA A 151 -4.03 -10.11 1.06
C ALA A 151 -3.41 -9.39 2.27
N PRO A 152 -4.14 -8.45 2.91
CA PRO A 152 -3.71 -7.82 4.15
C PRO A 152 -3.45 -8.84 5.24
N LEU A 153 -2.41 -8.59 6.03
CA LEU A 153 -2.01 -9.46 7.13
C LEU A 153 -1.81 -8.64 8.39
N THR A 154 -2.48 -9.05 9.47
CA THR A 154 -2.22 -8.52 10.79
C THR A 154 -1.09 -9.28 11.46
N GLY A 155 -0.10 -8.57 11.98
CA GLY A 155 0.96 -9.18 12.77
C GLY A 155 2.09 -8.23 13.14
N ARG A 156 3.12 -8.80 13.78
CA ARG A 156 4.32 -8.05 14.15
C ARG A 156 5.25 -7.87 12.95
N PRO A 157 5.74 -6.64 12.71
CA PRO A 157 6.71 -6.42 11.66
C PRO A 157 8.10 -6.94 12.04
N VAL A 158 9.02 -6.90 11.07
CA VAL A 158 10.44 -7.20 11.28
C VAL A 158 11.03 -6.38 12.44
N ALA A 159 12.06 -6.92 13.08
CA ALA A 159 12.68 -6.33 14.26
C ALA A 159 13.08 -4.84 14.06
N ALA A 160 13.54 -4.48 12.86
CA ALA A 160 13.94 -3.13 12.49
C ALA A 160 12.80 -2.09 12.54
N LEU A 161 11.54 -2.51 12.54
CA LEU A 161 10.36 -1.63 12.57
C LEU A 161 9.61 -1.69 13.90
N ARG A 162 10.00 -2.56 14.85
CA ARG A 162 9.24 -2.76 16.09
C ARG A 162 9.22 -1.55 17.01
N HIS A 163 10.20 -0.65 16.94
CA HIS A 163 10.15 0.61 17.68
C HIS A 163 9.16 1.60 17.08
N LEU A 164 8.88 1.49 15.77
CA LEU A 164 7.84 2.26 15.07
C LEU A 164 6.46 1.61 15.23
N PHE A 165 6.39 0.30 15.41
CA PHE A 165 5.15 -0.45 15.58
C PHE A 165 5.30 -1.37 16.81
N PRO A 166 5.09 -0.83 18.03
CA PRO A 166 5.28 -1.60 19.26
C PRO A 166 4.21 -2.69 19.44
N GLN A 167 3.05 -2.51 18.79
CA GLN A 167 1.94 -3.45 18.76
C GLN A 167 1.79 -4.07 17.37
N ASP A 168 0.93 -5.07 17.27
CA ASP A 168 0.57 -5.68 16.00
C ASP A 168 -0.06 -4.62 15.08
N CYS A 169 0.30 -4.70 13.80
CA CYS A 169 -0.09 -3.73 12.78
C CYS A 169 -0.66 -4.47 11.57
N THR A 170 -1.42 -3.76 10.74
CA THR A 170 -1.89 -4.30 9.46
C THR A 170 -0.87 -4.00 8.39
N ILE A 171 -0.44 -5.05 7.69
CA ILE A 171 0.59 -5.02 6.65
C ILE A 171 -0.08 -5.35 5.32
N MET A 172 0.06 -4.47 4.35
CA MET A 172 -0.53 -4.58 3.03
C MET A 172 0.54 -4.39 1.95
N VAL A 173 0.24 -4.81 0.72
CA VAL A 173 1.12 -4.58 -0.43
C VAL A 173 0.35 -3.85 -1.52
N VAL A 174 1.05 -2.96 -2.20
CA VAL A 174 0.54 -2.26 -3.39
C VAL A 174 1.19 -2.89 -4.60
N THR A 175 0.35 -3.36 -5.53
CA THR A 175 0.81 -3.88 -6.82
C THR A 175 0.72 -2.81 -7.90
N VAL A 176 1.76 -2.68 -8.71
CA VAL A 176 1.79 -1.83 -9.90
C VAL A 176 1.99 -2.73 -11.10
N ALA A 177 0.96 -2.85 -11.95
CA ALA A 177 0.95 -3.81 -13.07
C ALA A 177 1.31 -5.23 -12.62
N ASP A 178 0.54 -5.74 -11.64
CA ASP A 178 0.65 -7.09 -11.06
C ASP A 178 2.00 -7.41 -10.39
N THR A 179 2.85 -6.39 -10.20
CA THR A 179 4.13 -6.52 -9.52
C THR A 179 4.06 -5.84 -8.16
N PRO A 180 4.35 -6.54 -7.05
CA PRO A 180 4.52 -5.93 -5.73
C PRO A 180 5.52 -4.76 -5.80
N ALA A 181 5.07 -3.56 -5.49
CA ALA A 181 5.87 -2.35 -5.59
C ALA A 181 6.11 -1.68 -4.23
N LEU A 182 5.12 -1.71 -3.34
CA LEU A 182 5.20 -1.11 -2.01
C LEU A 182 4.68 -2.07 -0.95
N ILE A 183 5.24 -1.98 0.24
CA ILE A 183 4.68 -2.53 1.47
C ILE A 183 4.19 -1.35 2.30
N VAL A 184 2.99 -1.48 2.86
CA VAL A 184 2.37 -0.46 3.69
C VAL A 184 2.08 -1.06 5.05
N HIS A 185 2.67 -0.46 6.09
CA HIS A 185 2.41 -0.79 7.48
C HIS A 185 1.49 0.27 8.06
N VAL A 186 0.37 -0.14 8.64
CA VAL A 186 -0.60 0.74 9.30
C VAL A 186 -0.70 0.33 10.76
N ALA A 187 -0.44 1.26 11.69
CA ALA A 187 -0.48 1.03 13.14
C ALA A 187 -1.92 0.90 13.67
N GLN A 188 -2.68 -0.02 13.07
CA GLN A 188 -4.06 -0.34 13.40
C GLN A 188 -4.40 -1.76 12.96
N ILE A 189 -5.32 -2.42 13.66
CA ILE A 189 -5.96 -3.68 13.22
C ILE A 189 -7.30 -3.32 12.58
N PHE A 190 -7.52 -3.75 11.35
CA PHE A 190 -8.71 -3.33 10.60
C PHE A 190 -9.95 -4.14 10.93
N ASP A 191 -11.09 -3.47 11.03
CA ASP A 191 -12.39 -4.08 10.81
C ASP A 191 -12.66 -4.31 9.31
N ALA A 192 -13.81 -4.92 8.98
CA ALA A 192 -14.17 -5.22 7.60
C ALA A 192 -14.32 -3.96 6.73
N ALA A 193 -14.91 -2.89 7.26
CA ALA A 193 -15.14 -1.66 6.50
C ALA A 193 -13.83 -0.90 6.22
N GLN A 194 -12.93 -0.87 7.21
CA GLN A 194 -11.58 -0.31 7.08
C GLN A 194 -10.75 -1.10 6.09
N HIS A 195 -10.87 -2.43 6.09
CA HIS A 195 -10.21 -3.31 5.14
C HIS A 195 -10.60 -3.00 3.69
N ASP A 196 -11.91 -2.94 3.42
CA ASP A 196 -12.44 -2.65 2.09
C ASP A 196 -12.00 -1.26 1.61
N SER A 197 -12.10 -0.26 2.49
CA SER A 197 -11.72 1.12 2.19
C SER A 197 -10.23 1.26 1.91
N ALA A 198 -9.37 0.67 2.74
CA ALA A 198 -7.93 0.71 2.57
C ALA A 198 -7.51 -0.01 1.28
N THR A 199 -8.11 -1.17 0.98
CA THR A 199 -7.84 -1.92 -0.24
C THR A 199 -8.13 -1.09 -1.49
N LEU A 200 -9.29 -0.43 -1.54
CA LEU A 200 -9.66 0.46 -2.65
C LEU A 200 -8.65 1.62 -2.81
N VAL A 201 -8.25 2.26 -1.71
CA VAL A 201 -7.25 3.34 -1.75
C VAL A 201 -5.90 2.83 -2.27
N LEU A 202 -5.46 1.64 -1.87
CA LEU A 202 -4.22 1.04 -2.35
C LEU A 202 -4.29 0.66 -3.83
N GLU A 203 -5.44 0.20 -4.34
CA GLU A 203 -5.65 -0.06 -5.77
C GLU A 203 -5.54 1.24 -6.59
N VAL A 204 -6.20 2.30 -6.13
CA VAL A 204 -6.12 3.64 -6.76
C VAL A 204 -4.69 4.17 -6.72
N LEU A 205 -3.98 3.99 -5.61
CA LEU A 205 -2.57 4.33 -5.47
C LEU A 205 -1.72 3.60 -6.51
N GLY A 206 -1.88 2.28 -6.66
CA GLY A 206 -1.17 1.47 -7.65
C GLY A 206 -1.43 1.97 -9.08
N GLY A 207 -2.67 2.31 -9.40
CA GLY A 207 -3.06 2.92 -10.68
C GLY A 207 -2.42 4.29 -10.92
N CYS A 208 -2.38 5.15 -9.89
CA CYS A 208 -1.77 6.47 -9.95
C CYS A 208 -0.25 6.39 -10.10
N LEU A 209 0.42 5.47 -9.38
CA LEU A 209 1.85 5.21 -9.53
C LEU A 209 2.19 4.74 -10.94
N ARG A 210 1.40 3.83 -11.51
CA ARG A 210 1.53 3.40 -12.91
C ARG A 210 1.43 4.60 -13.86
N ARG A 211 0.41 5.45 -13.69
CA ARG A 211 0.19 6.64 -14.52
C ARG A 211 1.34 7.65 -14.44
N LEU A 212 1.77 8.00 -13.23
CA LEU A 212 2.87 8.94 -13.01
C LEU A 212 4.20 8.40 -13.49
N GLY A 213 4.47 7.10 -13.30
CA GLY A 213 5.65 6.43 -13.85
C GLY A 213 5.70 6.49 -15.38
N LEU A 214 4.56 6.34 -16.06
CA LEU A 214 4.46 6.49 -17.53
C LEU A 214 4.64 7.96 -17.98
N ALA A 215 4.04 8.91 -17.26
CA ALA A 215 4.17 10.34 -17.57
C ALA A 215 5.61 10.83 -17.44
N ALA A 216 6.30 10.46 -16.36
CA ALA A 216 7.71 10.78 -16.16
C ALA A 216 8.60 10.18 -17.27
N ARG A 217 8.31 8.94 -17.71
CA ARG A 217 9.00 8.31 -18.85
C ARG A 217 8.77 9.05 -20.16
N ARG A 218 7.54 9.50 -20.45
CA ARG A 218 7.22 10.28 -21.66
C ARG A 218 7.91 11.64 -21.66
N ALA A 219 7.84 12.37 -20.55
CA ALA A 219 8.51 13.68 -20.42
C ALA A 219 10.01 13.55 -20.65
N ARG A 220 10.67 12.55 -20.04
CA ARG A 220 12.09 12.27 -20.24
C ARG A 220 12.41 11.81 -21.67
N GLN A 221 11.55 11.02 -22.31
CA GLN A 221 11.75 10.63 -23.70
C GLN A 221 11.64 11.82 -24.65
N LEU A 222 10.69 12.74 -24.43
CA LEU A 222 10.59 13.99 -25.20
C LEU A 222 11.80 14.90 -24.95
N GLU A 223 12.30 14.96 -23.72
CA GLU A 223 13.51 15.70 -23.41
C GLU A 223 14.74 15.13 -24.13
N LEU A 224 14.90 13.81 -24.12
CA LEU A 224 15.95 13.14 -24.88
C LEU A 224 15.81 13.42 -26.39
N LEU A 225 14.60 13.36 -26.95
CA LEU A 225 14.37 13.69 -28.37
C LEU A 225 14.67 15.16 -28.70
N ARG A 226 14.38 16.11 -27.78
CA ARG A 226 14.75 17.52 -27.93
C ARG A 226 16.26 17.70 -27.87
N SER A 227 16.92 17.06 -26.92
CA SER A 227 18.38 17.11 -26.76
C SER A 227 19.12 16.43 -27.92
N SER A 228 18.52 15.41 -28.55
CA SER A 228 19.04 14.75 -29.76
C SER A 228 18.68 15.49 -31.05
N GLY A 229 17.79 16.50 -30.98
CA GLY A 229 17.19 17.17 -32.14
C GLY A 229 17.81 18.51 -32.55
N VAL A 230 18.84 19.02 -31.87
CA VAL A 230 19.52 20.27 -32.27
C VAL A 230 21.03 20.12 -32.19
N ALA A 231 21.60 19.53 -33.24
CA ALA A 231 22.97 19.77 -33.65
C ALA A 231 23.00 20.08 -35.15
N ARG A 232 22.34 21.18 -35.54
CA ARG A 232 22.78 21.98 -36.68
C ARG A 232 22.37 23.44 -36.48
N GLU A 233 23.40 24.28 -36.57
CA GLU A 233 23.42 25.75 -36.71
C GLU A 233 23.44 26.58 -35.42
N GLY A 234 24.62 27.17 -35.15
CA GLY A 234 24.74 28.51 -34.55
C GLY A 234 25.47 28.62 -33.22
N HIS A 235 26.76 28.96 -33.26
CA HIS A 235 27.49 29.58 -32.14
C HIS A 235 26.78 30.86 -31.65
N THR A 236 26.61 31.04 -30.33
CA THR A 236 27.25 32.11 -29.53
C THR A 236 27.04 31.88 -28.02
N ASP A 237 28.10 32.11 -27.25
CA ASP A 237 28.21 32.10 -25.78
C ASP A 237 27.14 32.90 -25.02
N VAL A 238 26.70 32.40 -23.85
CA VAL A 238 26.54 33.11 -22.54
C VAL A 238 26.49 32.05 -21.40
N PRO A 239 27.13 32.27 -20.22
CA PRO A 239 27.38 31.22 -19.23
C PRO A 239 26.23 30.93 -18.25
N ALA A 240 26.40 29.77 -17.60
CA ALA A 240 25.55 29.13 -16.62
C ALA A 240 25.15 30.00 -15.42
N ALA A 241 23.87 29.88 -15.03
CA ALA A 241 23.41 30.16 -13.68
C ALA A 241 22.97 28.84 -13.05
N GLU A 242 23.82 28.31 -12.16
CA GLU A 242 23.49 27.24 -11.23
C GLU A 242 22.43 27.74 -10.25
N THR A 243 21.20 27.23 -10.36
CA THR A 243 20.25 27.23 -9.25
C THR A 243 20.53 26.00 -8.41
N ALA A 244 21.12 26.24 -7.25
CA ALA A 244 21.30 25.27 -6.18
C ALA A 244 19.97 24.60 -5.83
N GLN A 245 19.91 23.28 -6.02
CA GLN A 245 18.77 22.45 -5.70
C GLN A 245 19.10 21.68 -4.41
N GLU A 246 18.36 21.95 -3.35
CA GLU A 246 18.46 21.22 -2.07
C GLU A 246 18.20 19.72 -2.25
N PRO A 247 18.87 18.85 -1.47
CA PRO A 247 18.90 17.42 -1.71
C PRO A 247 17.54 16.77 -1.46
N THR A 248 16.90 16.35 -2.55
CA THR A 248 15.71 15.49 -2.55
C THR A 248 16.14 14.03 -2.32
N PRO A 249 15.47 13.26 -1.44
CA PRO A 249 15.79 11.84 -1.24
C PRO A 249 15.57 11.04 -2.54
N PRO A 250 16.40 10.01 -2.81
CA PRO A 250 16.39 9.30 -4.09
C PRO A 250 15.10 8.51 -4.32
N ALA A 251 14.59 8.55 -5.56
CA ALA A 251 13.45 7.78 -6.01
C ALA A 251 13.80 6.28 -6.20
N PRO A 252 12.83 5.33 -6.11
CA PRO A 252 13.10 3.90 -6.20
C PRO A 252 13.61 3.44 -7.59
N PRO A 253 14.42 2.37 -7.66
CA PRO A 253 15.30 2.04 -8.80
C PRO A 253 14.63 1.57 -10.10
N TRP A 254 13.35 1.17 -10.09
CA TRP A 254 12.57 0.90 -11.33
C TRP A 254 12.10 2.19 -12.05
N MET A 255 12.47 3.34 -11.47
CA MET A 255 12.33 4.68 -12.04
C MET A 255 13.64 5.16 -12.71
N GLU A 256 14.75 4.41 -12.58
CA GLU A 256 16.02 4.71 -13.25
C GLU A 256 16.02 4.25 -14.72
N PRO A 257 16.31 5.14 -15.68
CA PRO A 257 16.43 4.75 -17.07
C PRO A 257 17.69 3.89 -17.28
N LEU A 258 17.65 3.04 -18.32
CA LEU A 258 18.86 2.39 -18.81
C LEU A 258 19.80 3.47 -19.34
N THR A 259 21.07 3.37 -18.96
CA THR A 259 22.15 4.14 -19.57
C THR A 259 22.32 3.70 -21.03
N GLU A 260 22.99 4.51 -21.84
CA GLU A 260 23.27 4.21 -23.25
C GLU A 260 23.93 2.83 -23.40
N ARG A 261 24.91 2.55 -22.52
CA ARG A 261 25.62 1.28 -22.47
C ARG A 261 24.74 0.09 -22.08
N GLU A 262 23.79 0.29 -21.16
CA GLU A 262 22.84 -0.75 -20.77
C GLU A 262 21.82 -1.03 -21.89
N SER A 263 21.50 -0.04 -22.71
CA SER A 263 20.60 -0.20 -23.86
C SER A 263 21.26 -1.01 -24.99
N GLU A 264 22.55 -0.79 -25.24
CA GLU A 264 23.35 -1.60 -26.17
C GLU A 264 23.41 -3.07 -25.74
N VAL A 265 23.75 -3.31 -24.47
CA VAL A 265 23.80 -4.65 -23.89
C VAL A 265 22.43 -5.32 -23.94
N LEU A 266 21.34 -4.59 -23.66
CA LEU A 266 19.98 -5.12 -23.77
C LEU A 266 19.64 -5.59 -25.19
N ARG A 267 19.98 -4.82 -26.23
CA ARG A 267 19.73 -5.23 -27.63
C ARG A 267 20.37 -6.57 -27.95
N LEU A 268 21.63 -6.75 -27.54
CA LEU A 268 22.36 -7.99 -27.78
C LEU A 268 21.84 -9.16 -26.92
N ILE A 269 21.28 -8.88 -25.73
CA ILE A 269 20.60 -9.90 -24.93
C ILE A 269 19.35 -10.42 -25.67
N LEU A 270 18.57 -9.51 -26.24
CA LEU A 270 17.32 -9.79 -26.93
C LEU A 270 17.53 -10.54 -28.26
N THR A 271 18.71 -10.45 -28.87
CA THR A 271 19.09 -11.28 -30.03
C THR A 271 19.61 -12.67 -29.64
N GLY A 272 19.66 -13.00 -28.34
CA GLY A 272 20.13 -14.30 -27.85
C GLY A 272 21.65 -14.41 -27.65
N SER A 273 22.39 -13.31 -27.76
CA SER A 273 23.87 -13.31 -27.70
C SER A 273 24.41 -13.65 -26.31
N SER A 274 25.35 -14.58 -26.20
CA SER A 274 25.97 -14.95 -24.91
C SER A 274 26.76 -13.77 -24.30
N ASN A 275 27.00 -13.80 -23.00
CA ASN A 275 27.78 -12.73 -22.35
C ASN A 275 29.22 -12.62 -22.89
N THR A 276 29.77 -13.71 -23.44
CA THR A 276 31.07 -13.71 -24.12
C THR A 276 31.00 -13.05 -25.49
N ALA A 277 29.94 -13.30 -26.27
CA ALA A 277 29.71 -12.63 -27.55
C ALA A 277 29.50 -11.11 -27.38
N ILE A 278 28.69 -10.73 -26.38
CA ILE A 278 28.44 -9.31 -26.03
C ILE A 278 29.74 -8.61 -25.62
N ALA A 279 30.58 -9.28 -24.84
CA ALA A 279 31.88 -8.75 -24.40
C ALA A 279 32.80 -8.45 -25.59
N THR A 280 32.85 -9.37 -26.58
CA THR A 280 33.63 -9.20 -27.80
C THR A 280 33.09 -8.07 -28.68
N GLU A 281 31.78 -8.03 -28.89
CA GLU A 281 31.13 -7.05 -29.78
C GLU A 281 31.21 -5.62 -29.23
N LEU A 282 31.15 -5.48 -27.91
CA LEU A 282 31.21 -4.19 -27.23
C LEU A 282 32.62 -3.84 -26.74
N VAL A 283 33.62 -4.68 -26.99
CA VAL A 283 35.03 -4.52 -26.56
C VAL A 283 35.14 -4.22 -25.05
N ILE A 284 34.52 -5.05 -24.22
CA ILE A 284 34.55 -4.96 -22.74
C ILE A 284 34.74 -6.35 -22.13
N THR A 285 35.04 -6.41 -20.82
CA THR A 285 35.18 -7.71 -20.13
C THR A 285 33.83 -8.38 -19.91
N VAL A 286 33.82 -9.73 -19.85
CA VAL A 286 32.62 -10.53 -19.54
C VAL A 286 32.05 -10.17 -18.16
N ASP A 287 32.88 -9.76 -17.22
CA ASP A 287 32.45 -9.37 -15.88
C ASP A 287 31.71 -8.02 -15.88
N THR A 288 32.17 -7.09 -16.71
CA THR A 288 31.47 -5.84 -17.01
C THR A 288 30.11 -6.11 -17.64
N VAL A 289 30.02 -7.06 -18.58
CA VAL A 289 28.74 -7.49 -19.17
C VAL A 289 27.79 -8.07 -18.12
N LYS A 290 28.25 -8.95 -17.24
CA LYS A 290 27.43 -9.50 -16.14
C LYS A 290 26.88 -8.40 -15.23
N SER A 291 27.70 -7.38 -14.94
CA SER A 291 27.29 -6.23 -14.16
C SER A 291 26.21 -5.40 -14.87
N HIS A 292 26.35 -5.16 -16.17
CA HIS A 292 25.32 -4.51 -16.97
C HIS A 292 24.03 -5.33 -17.03
N VAL A 293 24.11 -6.64 -17.27
CA VAL A 293 22.95 -7.55 -17.27
C VAL A 293 22.20 -7.49 -15.94
N LYS A 294 22.91 -7.54 -14.81
CA LYS A 294 22.30 -7.45 -13.47
C LYS A 294 21.57 -6.11 -13.26
N ARG A 295 22.17 -5.00 -13.71
CA ARG A 295 21.52 -3.67 -13.64
C ARG A 295 20.31 -3.57 -14.57
N ILE A 296 20.40 -4.13 -15.78
CA ILE A 296 19.30 -4.17 -16.75
C ILE A 296 18.11 -4.98 -16.21
N LEU A 297 18.37 -6.18 -15.70
CA LEU A 297 17.34 -7.04 -15.09
C LEU A 297 16.66 -6.33 -13.92
N ARG A 298 17.45 -5.68 -13.05
CA ARG A 298 16.94 -4.86 -11.94
C ARG A 298 16.08 -3.68 -12.42
N LYS A 299 16.54 -2.94 -13.44
CA LYS A 299 15.84 -1.76 -13.98
C LYS A 299 14.58 -2.12 -14.78
N LEU A 300 14.52 -3.31 -15.35
CA LEU A 300 13.38 -3.81 -16.14
C LEU A 300 12.46 -4.75 -15.35
N GLY A 301 12.74 -5.00 -14.07
CA GLY A 301 11.93 -5.86 -13.21
C GLY A 301 11.85 -7.32 -13.69
N ALA A 302 12.90 -7.80 -14.36
CA ALA A 302 13.00 -9.20 -14.81
C ALA A 302 13.92 -9.98 -13.84
N THR A 303 13.50 -11.16 -13.41
CA THR A 303 14.26 -11.98 -12.45
C THR A 303 15.42 -12.71 -13.12
N ASN A 304 15.28 -13.03 -14.41
CA ASN A 304 16.32 -13.70 -15.17
C ASN A 304 16.27 -13.34 -16.67
N ARG A 305 17.34 -13.72 -17.38
CA ARG A 305 17.53 -13.44 -18.80
C ARG A 305 16.42 -14.05 -19.68
N SER A 306 15.97 -15.26 -19.36
CA SER A 306 14.94 -15.95 -20.14
C SER A 306 13.59 -15.25 -20.00
N GLU A 307 13.27 -14.78 -18.79
CA GLU A 307 12.08 -13.98 -18.52
C GLU A 307 12.12 -12.63 -19.22
N LEU A 308 13.27 -11.95 -19.24
CA LEU A 308 13.47 -10.71 -19.97
C LEU A 308 13.18 -10.89 -21.48
N ILE A 309 13.69 -11.97 -22.08
CA ILE A 309 13.48 -12.30 -23.48
C ILE A 309 12.02 -12.67 -23.74
N ALA A 310 11.43 -13.51 -22.88
CA ALA A 310 10.03 -13.94 -23.00
C ALA A 310 9.05 -12.75 -22.95
N ARG A 311 9.27 -11.81 -22.02
CA ARG A 311 8.48 -10.57 -21.89
C ARG A 311 8.63 -9.65 -23.11
N HIS A 312 9.79 -9.64 -23.76
CA HIS A 312 10.00 -8.92 -25.01
C HIS A 312 9.26 -9.57 -26.18
N SER A 313 9.38 -10.90 -26.33
CA SER A 313 8.73 -11.64 -27.42
C SER A 313 7.20 -11.69 -27.33
N ALA A 314 6.64 -11.60 -26.12
CA ALA A 314 5.19 -11.61 -25.89
C ALA A 314 4.49 -10.27 -26.18
N GLY A 315 5.20 -9.28 -26.74
CA GLY A 315 4.62 -7.96 -27.05
C GLY A 315 4.38 -7.05 -25.84
N ALA A 316 4.70 -7.51 -24.62
CA ALA A 316 4.58 -6.69 -23.41
C ALA A 316 5.57 -5.50 -23.38
N LEU A 317 6.55 -5.48 -24.30
CA LEU A 317 7.49 -4.37 -24.51
C LEU A 317 7.29 -3.61 -25.85
N THR A 318 6.35 -4.01 -26.72
CA THR A 318 6.24 -3.49 -28.11
C THR A 318 5.47 -2.17 -28.26
N ASN A 319 5.64 -1.22 -27.34
CA ASN A 319 5.38 0.19 -27.65
C ASN A 319 6.62 1.09 -27.44
N ARG A 320 7.80 0.53 -27.74
CA ARG A 320 9.03 1.30 -27.91
C ARG A 320 9.71 0.84 -29.20
N SER A 321 9.66 1.71 -30.21
CA SER A 321 10.36 1.55 -31.49
C SER A 321 11.82 1.18 -31.26
N ILE A 322 12.17 -0.07 -31.57
CA ILE A 322 13.55 -0.46 -31.85
C ILE A 322 13.71 -0.24 -33.35
N ALA A 323 14.12 0.97 -33.73
CA ALA A 323 14.53 1.22 -35.10
C ALA A 323 15.89 0.54 -35.37
N PRO A 324 16.05 -0.20 -36.48
CA PRO A 324 17.34 -0.78 -36.85
C PRO A 324 18.30 0.32 -37.33
N PRO A 325 19.63 0.17 -37.17
CA PRO A 325 20.59 1.15 -37.66
C PRO A 325 20.67 1.13 -39.19
N SER A 326 20.61 2.33 -39.78
CA SER A 326 21.06 2.62 -41.14
C SER A 326 22.55 2.25 -41.27
N ARG A 327 22.90 1.62 -42.40
CA ARG A 327 24.30 1.36 -42.81
C ARG A 327 25.13 2.65 -42.86
#